data_AF-A0AAV4AVF7-F1
#
_entry.id   AF-A0AAV4AVF7-F1
#
_cell.length_a   1.000
_cell.length_b   1.000
_cell.length_c   1.000
_cell.angle_alpha   90.00
_cell.angle_beta   90.00
_cell.angle_gamma   90.00
#
_symmetry.space_group_name_H-M   'P 1'
#
loop_
_entity.id
_entity.type
_entity.pdbx_description
1 polymer ?
#
loop_
_entity_poly.entity_id
_entity_poly.type
_entity_poly.pdbx_seq_one_letter_code
_entity_poly.pdbx_strand_id
1 'polypeptide(L)'
;MPKTETLNQFLVDSLLAYGVQKEVFIGLDDMKEEKTLRWADGSELIVPGYYENFAKDAGIFRKFSRNKDCVVIDPLTNTWKDLECRRGVLERMFGLKKQKFFVCEYENVKGNENGDSPVAAAFRQILLVAIVVLALIGTAKSMS
;
A
#
# COMPACT_ATOMS: atom_id res chain seq x y z
N MET A 1 -3.02 7.41 1.52
CA MET A 1 -1.68 7.93 1.17
C MET A 1 -1.72 9.45 1.33
N PRO A 2 -0.57 10.16 1.52
CA PRO A 2 -0.57 11.54 2.01
C PRO A 2 -0.99 12.58 0.96
N LYS A 3 -2.27 12.58 0.57
CA LYS A 3 -2.85 13.49 -0.42
C LYS A 3 -3.17 14.89 0.13
N THR A 4 -2.77 15.17 1.37
CA THR A 4 -2.92 16.47 2.04
C THR A 4 -1.72 16.73 2.93
N GLU A 5 -1.44 18.01 3.20
CA GLU A 5 -0.36 18.42 4.11
C GLU A 5 -0.52 17.83 5.51
N THR A 6 -1.74 17.85 6.06
CA THR A 6 -2.02 17.28 7.38
C THR A 6 -1.74 15.78 7.43
N LEU A 7 -2.12 15.03 6.40
CA LEU A 7 -1.87 13.60 6.36
C LEU A 7 -0.38 13.29 6.15
N ASN A 8 0.30 14.11 5.35
CA ASN A 8 1.75 14.02 5.19
C ASN A 8 2.48 14.22 6.53
N GLN A 9 2.12 15.28 7.27
CA GLN A 9 2.70 15.56 8.58
C GLN A 9 2.44 14.43 9.58
N PHE A 10 1.19 13.94 9.65
CA PHE A 10 0.83 12.80 10.50
C PHE A 10 1.68 11.55 10.21
N LEU A 11 1.92 11.25 8.93
CA LEU A 11 2.78 10.13 8.54
C LEU A 11 4.23 10.36 9.00
N VAL A 12 4.78 11.55 8.80
CA VAL A 12 6.15 11.87 9.24
C VAL A 12 6.30 11.75 10.76
N ASP A 13 5.39 12.35 11.52
CA ASP A 13 5.41 12.29 12.98
C ASP A 13 5.31 10.84 13.47
N SER A 14 4.45 10.04 12.86
CA SER A 14 4.31 8.62 13.16
C SER A 14 5.59 7.84 12.86
N LEU A 15 6.19 8.04 11.70
CA LEU A 15 7.44 7.37 11.30
C LEU A 15 8.58 7.70 12.27
N LEU A 16 8.74 8.97 12.63
CA LEU A 16 9.75 9.41 13.60
C LEU A 16 9.49 8.82 14.99
N ALA A 17 8.23 8.77 15.44
CA ALA A 17 7.86 8.15 16.72
C ALA A 17 8.19 6.65 16.77
N TYR A 18 8.10 5.94 15.65
CA TYR A 18 8.54 4.54 15.52
C TYR A 18 10.05 4.38 15.26
N GLY A 19 10.84 5.46 15.29
CA GLY A 19 12.28 5.43 15.04
C GLY A 19 12.66 5.21 13.57
N VAL A 20 11.73 5.40 12.64
CA VAL A 20 11.98 5.29 11.20
C VAL A 20 12.55 6.61 10.68
N GLN A 21 13.87 6.62 10.48
CA GLN A 21 14.61 7.77 9.93
C GLN A 21 15.07 7.55 8.49
N LYS A 22 14.61 6.47 7.84
CA LYS A 22 14.94 6.14 6.46
C LYS A 22 13.75 6.43 5.55
N GLU A 23 14.02 6.60 4.27
CA GLU A 23 13.02 6.80 3.23
C GLU A 23 12.02 5.64 3.18
N VAL A 24 10.73 5.98 3.07
CA VAL A 24 9.61 5.05 3.14
C VAL A 24 8.74 5.17 1.89
N PHE A 25 8.42 4.07 1.22
CA PHE A 25 7.55 4.09 0.04
C PHE A 25 6.12 4.49 0.41
N ILE A 26 5.55 5.40 -0.39
CA ILE A 26 4.20 5.93 -0.19
C ILE A 26 3.22 5.56 -1.31
N GLY A 27 3.48 4.49 -2.05
CA GLY A 27 2.53 3.93 -3.01
C GLY A 27 2.10 4.91 -4.10
N LEU A 28 2.96 5.87 -4.45
CA LEU A 28 2.81 6.74 -5.61
C LEU A 28 3.91 6.38 -6.59
N ASP A 29 3.52 6.13 -7.84
CA ASP A 29 4.43 5.75 -8.90
C ASP A 29 3.93 6.16 -10.29
N ASP A 30 4.80 6.20 -11.28
CA ASP A 30 4.46 6.34 -12.70
C ASP A 30 4.90 5.12 -13.54
N MET A 31 5.02 3.95 -12.89
CA MET A 31 5.48 2.71 -13.54
C MET A 31 4.59 2.25 -14.70
N LYS A 32 3.30 2.59 -14.65
CA LYS A 32 2.32 2.18 -15.67
C LYS A 32 2.40 3.08 -16.90
N GLU A 33 2.63 4.36 -16.71
CA GLU A 33 2.63 5.38 -17.75
C GLU A 33 3.55 6.51 -17.31
N GLU A 34 4.70 6.61 -17.97
CA GLU A 34 5.72 7.64 -17.70
C GLU A 34 5.12 9.03 -17.61
N LYS A 35 5.50 9.76 -16.56
CA LYS A 35 5.00 11.12 -16.24
C LYS A 35 3.53 11.18 -15.81
N THR A 36 2.92 10.05 -15.52
CA THR A 36 1.55 9.97 -14.97
C THR A 36 1.61 9.32 -13.58
N LEU A 37 1.72 10.16 -12.55
CA LEU A 37 1.77 9.70 -11.16
C LEU A 37 0.40 9.16 -10.72
N ARG A 38 0.38 7.91 -10.29
CA ARG A 38 -0.80 7.20 -9.78
C ARG A 38 -0.53 6.66 -8.39
N TRP A 39 -1.52 6.82 -7.53
CA TRP A 39 -1.55 6.18 -6.21
C TRP A 39 -1.94 4.71 -6.35
N ALA A 40 -1.49 3.88 -5.41
CA ALA A 40 -1.80 2.46 -5.36
C ALA A 40 -3.31 2.14 -5.22
N ASP A 41 -4.11 3.11 -4.78
CA ASP A 41 -5.58 3.02 -4.76
C ASP A 41 -6.25 3.31 -6.12
N GLY A 42 -5.45 3.60 -7.15
CA GLY A 42 -5.89 3.85 -8.53
C GLY A 42 -6.10 5.33 -8.87
N SER A 43 -6.18 6.22 -7.87
CA SER A 43 -6.33 7.67 -8.10
C SER A 43 -5.05 8.28 -8.67
N GLU A 44 -5.17 9.36 -9.44
CA GLU A 44 -4.04 10.04 -10.07
C GLU A 44 -3.68 11.33 -9.32
N LEU A 45 -2.39 11.67 -9.30
CA LEU A 45 -1.93 12.98 -8.86
C LEU A 45 -1.89 13.92 -10.08
N ILE A 46 -2.78 14.91 -10.10
CA ILE A 46 -2.88 15.90 -11.18
C ILE A 46 -2.28 17.22 -10.70
N VAL A 47 -1.30 17.76 -11.42
CA VAL A 47 -0.60 18.99 -11.05
C VAL A 47 -0.57 19.99 -12.21
N PRO A 48 -0.82 21.30 -11.96
CA PRO A 48 -1.12 21.92 -10.67
C PRO A 48 -2.59 21.72 -10.25
N GLY A 49 -2.85 21.56 -8.94
CA GLY A 49 -4.22 21.53 -8.40
C GLY A 49 -4.43 20.59 -7.21
N TYR A 50 -3.58 19.56 -7.09
CA TYR A 50 -3.57 18.65 -5.94
C TYR A 50 -2.31 18.87 -5.09
N TYR A 51 -2.36 18.39 -3.85
CA TYR A 51 -1.21 18.48 -2.94
C TYR A 51 -0.05 17.61 -3.44
N GLU A 52 1.11 18.23 -3.59
CA GLU A 52 2.39 17.57 -3.82
C GLU A 52 3.42 18.10 -2.81
N ASN A 53 4.39 17.25 -2.44
CA ASN A 53 5.42 17.64 -1.48
C ASN A 53 6.82 17.17 -1.91
N PHE A 54 7.10 17.20 -3.22
CA PHE A 54 8.43 16.86 -3.73
C PHE A 54 9.50 17.80 -3.18
N ALA A 55 10.65 17.25 -2.82
CA ALA A 55 11.83 18.05 -2.53
C ALA A 55 12.20 18.91 -3.75
N LYS A 56 12.89 20.05 -3.53
CA LYS A 56 13.29 21.01 -4.57
C LYS A 56 13.99 20.38 -5.79
N ASP A 57 14.66 19.25 -5.55
CA ASP A 57 15.43 18.50 -6.55
C ASP A 57 14.82 17.13 -6.94
N ALA A 58 13.58 16.86 -6.57
CA ALA A 58 12.88 15.61 -6.85
C ALA A 58 11.68 15.80 -7.79
N GLY A 59 11.13 14.67 -8.25
CA GLY A 59 9.86 14.61 -8.99
C GLY A 59 10.01 14.32 -10.49
N ILE A 60 8.91 13.82 -11.06
CA ILE A 60 8.86 13.26 -12.42
C ILE A 60 9.05 14.29 -13.55
N PHE A 61 8.86 15.58 -13.28
CA PHE A 61 9.01 16.64 -14.29
C PHE A 61 10.47 17.02 -14.54
N ARG A 62 11.43 16.43 -13.80
CA ARG A 62 12.85 16.70 -14.01
C ARG A 62 13.40 15.88 -15.18
N LYS A 63 14.23 16.52 -16.01
CA LYS A 63 14.86 15.96 -17.24
C LYS A 63 15.62 14.63 -17.06
N PHE A 64 16.00 14.27 -15.82
CA PHE A 64 16.84 13.11 -15.50
C PHE A 64 16.13 12.05 -14.63
N SER A 65 14.81 12.06 -14.53
CA SER A 65 14.03 11.07 -13.76
C SER A 65 13.86 9.71 -14.49
N ARG A 66 14.63 9.45 -15.56
CA ARG A 66 14.55 8.18 -16.31
C ARG A 66 14.84 7.01 -15.36
N ASN A 67 13.86 6.11 -15.21
CA ASN A 67 13.87 4.91 -14.36
C ASN A 67 13.61 5.12 -12.85
N LYS A 68 13.17 6.32 -12.43
CA LYS A 68 12.84 6.62 -11.02
C LYS A 68 11.33 6.67 -10.81
N ASP A 69 10.71 5.53 -10.98
CA ASP A 69 9.26 5.53 -11.14
C ASP A 69 8.50 5.51 -9.80
N CYS A 70 9.18 5.36 -8.65
CA CYS A 70 8.52 5.23 -7.34
C CYS A 70 8.81 6.40 -6.43
N VAL A 71 7.82 6.76 -5.62
CA VAL A 71 7.94 7.87 -4.66
C VAL A 71 8.05 7.37 -3.22
N VAL A 72 8.98 7.98 -2.50
CA VAL A 72 9.19 7.80 -1.06
C VAL A 72 8.97 9.10 -0.32
N ILE A 73 8.59 9.01 0.96
CA ILE A 73 8.67 10.10 1.92
C ILE A 73 9.99 9.99 2.69
N ASP A 74 10.66 11.12 2.89
CA ASP A 74 11.81 11.25 3.78
C ASP A 74 11.33 11.88 5.10
N PRO A 75 11.29 11.12 6.22
CA PRO A 75 10.82 11.63 7.51
C PRO A 75 11.69 12.76 8.07
N LEU A 76 12.97 12.84 7.67
CA LEU A 76 13.89 13.86 8.19
C LEU A 76 13.72 15.20 7.49
N THR A 77 13.37 15.18 6.21
CA THR A 77 13.16 16.41 5.42
C THR A 77 11.69 16.77 5.25
N ASN A 78 10.77 15.89 5.65
CA ASN A 78 9.33 16.04 5.46
C ASN A 78 8.96 16.31 3.99
N THR A 79 9.65 15.65 3.05
CA THR A 79 9.44 15.83 1.61
C THR A 79 9.49 14.49 0.87
N TRP A 80 8.97 14.49 -0.35
CA TRP A 80 8.94 13.33 -1.24
C TRP A 80 10.15 13.31 -2.17
N LYS A 81 10.61 12.10 -2.50
CA LYS A 81 11.67 11.86 -3.48
C LYS A 81 11.27 10.77 -4.46
N ASP A 82 11.71 10.90 -5.70
CA ASP A 82 11.64 9.87 -6.73
C ASP A 82 12.88 8.95 -6.65
N LEU A 83 12.63 7.64 -6.64
CA LEU A 83 13.63 6.58 -6.54
C LEU A 83 13.29 5.42 -7.47
N GLU A 84 14.30 4.59 -7.75
CA GLU A 84 14.08 3.34 -8.47
C GLU A 84 13.19 2.38 -7.65
N CYS A 85 12.10 1.93 -8.26
CA CYS A 85 11.20 0.94 -7.68
C CYS A 85 11.90 -0.38 -7.39
N ARG A 86 12.81 -0.80 -8.28
CA ARG A 86 13.46 -2.11 -8.24
C ARG A 86 14.81 -2.06 -7.54
N ARG A 87 15.39 -3.24 -7.36
CA ARG A 87 16.76 -3.39 -6.85
C ARG A 87 17.76 -3.02 -7.93
N GLY A 88 18.82 -2.31 -7.55
CA GLY A 88 19.90 -1.92 -8.46
C GLY A 88 20.62 -3.15 -9.05
N VAL A 89 21.38 -2.96 -10.11
CA VAL A 89 22.19 -4.03 -10.74
C VAL A 89 23.11 -4.72 -9.72
N LEU A 90 23.74 -3.92 -8.85
CA LEU A 90 24.62 -4.42 -7.79
C LEU A 90 23.88 -5.29 -6.77
N GLU A 91 22.70 -4.85 -6.32
CA GLU A 91 21.86 -5.60 -5.38
C GLU A 91 21.33 -6.91 -5.97
N ARG A 92 21.13 -6.97 -7.29
CA ARG A 92 20.79 -8.20 -8.01
C ARG A 92 21.99 -9.13 -8.16
N MET A 93 23.15 -8.58 -8.52
CA MET A 93 24.38 -9.34 -8.78
C MET A 93 24.98 -9.94 -7.51
N PHE A 94 24.97 -9.19 -6.41
CA PHE A 94 25.58 -9.60 -5.13
C PHE A 94 24.56 -10.14 -4.12
N GLY A 95 23.28 -10.27 -4.50
CA GLY A 95 22.24 -10.79 -3.62
C GLY A 95 21.95 -9.93 -2.38
N LEU A 96 22.39 -8.67 -2.36
CA LEU A 96 22.17 -7.75 -1.24
C LEU A 96 20.68 -7.39 -1.16
N LYS A 97 20.03 -7.76 -0.05
CA LYS A 97 18.64 -7.40 0.23
C LYS A 97 18.62 -6.12 1.06
N LYS A 98 18.44 -4.98 0.41
CA LYS A 98 18.11 -3.73 1.12
C LYS A 98 16.66 -3.82 1.60
N GLN A 99 16.44 -3.64 2.90
CA GLN A 99 15.08 -3.51 3.43
C GLN A 99 14.48 -2.21 2.89
N LYS A 100 13.31 -2.32 2.27
CA LYS A 100 12.51 -1.17 1.80
C LYS A 100 11.33 -1.03 2.77
N PHE A 101 11.28 0.08 3.50
CA PHE A 101 10.15 0.41 4.35
C PHE A 101 9.01 0.96 3.47
N PHE A 102 7.77 0.64 3.80
CA PHE A 102 6.60 1.15 3.09
C PHE A 102 5.47 1.41 4.08
N VAL A 103 4.60 2.37 3.74
CA VAL A 103 3.35 2.62 4.47
C VAL A 103 2.19 2.07 3.66
N CYS A 104 1.25 1.40 4.33
CA CYS A 104 -0.01 0.99 3.75
C CYS A 104 -1.14 1.86 4.28
N GLU A 105 -2.07 2.22 3.40
CA GLU A 105 -3.39 2.72 3.75
C GLU A 105 -4.42 1.63 3.45
N TYR A 106 -5.43 1.53 4.29
CA TYR A 106 -6.58 0.68 4.09
C TYR A 106 -7.84 1.44 4.51
N GLU A 107 -8.93 1.19 3.80
CA GLU A 107 -10.24 1.67 4.23
C GLU A 107 -10.68 0.84 5.44
N ASN A 108 -11.09 1.53 6.51
CA ASN A 108 -11.86 0.89 7.57
C ASN A 108 -13.26 0.62 7.03
N VAL A 109 -13.43 -0.51 6.36
CA VAL A 109 -14.75 -1.05 6.06
C VAL A 109 -15.40 -1.26 7.42
N LYS A 110 -16.35 -0.40 7.79
CA LYS A 110 -17.17 -0.61 8.98
C LYS A 110 -17.74 -2.01 8.84
N GLY A 111 -17.23 -2.92 9.65
CA GLY A 111 -17.79 -4.25 9.74
C GLY A 111 -19.29 -4.07 9.96
N ASN A 112 -20.08 -4.84 9.22
CA ASN A 112 -21.40 -5.21 9.72
C ASN A 112 -21.23 -5.57 11.21
N GLU A 113 -22.17 -5.17 12.06
CA GLU A 113 -22.05 -4.89 13.52
C GLU A 113 -21.52 -6.06 14.40
N ASN A 114 -21.06 -7.14 13.78
CA ASN A 114 -20.45 -8.34 14.34
C ASN A 114 -18.94 -8.50 14.03
N GLY A 115 -18.29 -7.57 13.33
CA GLY A 115 -16.81 -7.57 13.19
C GLY A 115 -16.20 -8.71 12.35
N ASP A 116 -17.01 -9.48 11.62
CA ASP A 116 -16.50 -10.51 10.70
C ASP A 116 -16.14 -9.89 9.34
N SER A 117 -14.92 -10.14 8.87
CA SER A 117 -14.53 -9.90 7.48
C SER A 117 -15.53 -10.59 6.52
N PRO A 118 -15.88 -10.00 5.35
CA PRO A 118 -16.75 -10.65 4.37
C PRO A 118 -16.23 -12.04 3.94
N VAL A 119 -14.91 -12.24 3.99
CA VAL A 119 -14.29 -13.55 3.78
C VAL A 119 -14.65 -14.50 4.93
N ALA A 120 -14.52 -14.05 6.18
CA ALA A 120 -14.88 -14.85 7.35
C ALA A 120 -16.37 -15.22 7.39
N ALA A 121 -17.25 -14.29 6.99
CA ALA A 121 -18.69 -14.54 6.87
C ALA A 121 -18.99 -15.63 5.81
N ALA A 122 -18.34 -15.56 4.64
CA ALA A 122 -18.49 -16.57 3.59
C ALA A 122 -18.00 -17.96 4.06
N PHE A 123 -16.87 -18.03 4.76
CA PHE A 123 -16.38 -19.29 5.33
C PHE A 123 -17.34 -19.88 6.37
N ARG A 124 -17.91 -19.06 7.27
CA ARG A 124 -18.93 -19.52 8.24
C ARG A 124 -20.17 -20.08 7.55
N GLN A 125 -20.65 -19.43 6.50
CA GLN A 125 -21.82 -19.88 5.75
C GLN A 125 -21.57 -21.24 5.08
N ILE A 126 -20.40 -21.41 4.44
CA ILE A 126 -20.02 -22.68 3.81
C ILE A 126 -19.89 -23.79 4.85
N LEU A 127 -19.27 -23.50 6.00
CA LEU A 127 -19.12 -24.47 7.08
C LEU A 127 -20.48 -24.91 7.65
N LEU A 128 -21.40 -23.97 7.87
CA LEU A 128 -22.77 -24.26 8.33
C LEU A 128 -23.51 -25.17 7.34
N VAL A 129 -23.44 -24.87 6.03
CA VAL A 129 -24.05 -25.71 5.00
C VAL A 129 -23.44 -27.12 5.00
N ALA A 130 -22.11 -27.23 5.11
CA ALA A 130 -21.44 -28.52 5.18
C ALA A 130 -21.88 -29.35 6.39
N ILE A 131 -22.00 -28.73 7.57
CA ILE A 131 -22.48 -29.40 8.80
C ILE A 131 -23.92 -29.89 8.63
N VAL A 132 -24.82 -29.06 8.08
CA VAL A 132 -26.22 -29.43 7.84
C VAL A 132 -26.32 -30.59 6.84
N VAL A 133 -25.56 -30.54 5.74
CA VAL A 133 -25.53 -31.62 4.75
C VAL A 133 -25.03 -32.93 5.35
N LEU A 134 -23.96 -32.89 6.14
CA LEU A 134 -23.43 -34.07 6.82
C LEU A 134 -24.42 -34.63 7.85
N ALA A 135 -25.14 -33.78 8.59
CA ALA A 135 -26.17 -34.21 9.52
C ALA A 135 -27.33 -34.91 8.81
N LEU A 136 -27.80 -34.38 7.68
CA LEU A 136 -28.87 -34.99 6.89
C LEU A 136 -28.46 -36.34 6.30
N ILE A 137 -27.23 -36.44 5.75
CA ILE A 137 -26.69 -37.71 5.24
C ILE A 137 -26.51 -38.74 6.37
N GLY A 138 -26.07 -38.29 7.56
CA GLY A 138 -25.94 -39.15 8.74
C GLY A 138 -27.28 -39.72 9.22
N THR A 139 -28.34 -38.93 9.21
CA THR A 139 -29.70 -39.40 9.58
C THR A 139 -30.28 -40.40 8.58
N ALA A 140 -29.96 -40.26 7.28
CA ALA A 140 -30.44 -41.18 6.25
C ALA A 140 -29.81 -42.59 6.34
N LYS A 141 -28.67 -42.73 7.03
CA LYS A 141 -27.96 -44.01 7.20
C LYS A 141 -28.43 -44.82 8.42
N SER A 142 -29.29 -44.24 9.26
CA SER A 142 -29.80 -44.84 10.51
C SER A 142 -31.18 -45.50 10.37
N MET A 143 -31.75 -45.54 9.16
CA MET A 143 -33.11 -46.07 8.86
C MET A 143 -33.11 -47.29 7.91
N SER A 144 -32.01 -48.05 7.84
CA SER A 144 -31.95 -49.34 7.12
C SER A 144 -31.36 -50.44 7.97
#